data_AF-A0A4R2TLL4-F1
#
_entry.id   AF-A0A4R2TLL4-F1
#
_cell.length_a   1.000
_cell.length_b   1.000
_cell.length_c   1.000
_cell.angle_alpha   90.00
_cell.angle_beta   90.00
_cell.angle_gamma   90.00
#
_symmetry.space_group_name_H-M   'P 1'
#
loop_
_entity.id
_entity.type
_entity.pdbx_description
1 polymer ?
#
loop_
_entity_poly.entity_id
_entity_poly.type
_entity_poly.pdbx_seq_one_letter_code
_entity_poly.pdbx_strand_id
1 'polypeptide(L)'
;MQNKKITNIKTLIENSHLSKILQKSTALNQLNERLTALFPTEFKGLFRVSNMENSTLILEVKSAMVRQALLFRQQELLNQIQQVKPELTELSFKINPSLAINKA
;
A
#
# COMPACT_ATOMS: atom_id res chain seq x y z
N MET A 1 -25.75 38.75 9.48
CA MET A 1 -24.93 37.80 10.29
C MET A 1 -25.10 36.36 9.79
N GLN A 2 -24.52 35.92 8.66
CA GLN A 2 -24.46 34.47 8.34
C GLN A 2 -23.30 34.19 7.37
N ASN A 3 -22.11 33.82 7.88
CA ASN A 3 -21.02 33.22 7.09
C ASN A 3 -20.01 32.40 7.95
N LYS A 4 -20.34 32.07 9.20
CA LYS A 4 -19.47 31.26 10.09
C LYS A 4 -19.68 29.74 9.98
N LYS A 5 -20.80 29.28 9.41
CA LYS A 5 -21.11 27.84 9.33
C LYS A 5 -20.33 27.09 8.24
N ILE A 6 -20.03 27.73 7.11
CA ILE A 6 -19.40 27.06 5.96
C ILE A 6 -17.89 26.86 6.19
N THR A 7 -17.21 27.83 6.80
CA THR A 7 -15.77 27.73 7.13
C THR A 7 -15.50 26.61 8.14
N ASN A 8 -16.40 26.39 9.10
CA ASN A 8 -16.24 25.36 10.12
C ASN A 8 -16.36 23.94 9.54
N ILE A 9 -17.12 23.73 8.45
CA ILE A 9 -17.27 22.39 7.86
C ILE A 9 -16.00 21.99 7.10
N LYS A 10 -15.37 22.91 6.36
CA LYS A 10 -14.08 22.62 5.68
C LYS A 10 -12.97 22.28 6.69
N THR A 11 -12.81 23.09 7.73
CA THR A 11 -11.76 22.86 8.75
C THR A 11 -12.04 21.63 9.62
N LEU A 12 -13.32 21.32 9.89
CA LEU A 12 -13.71 20.10 10.58
C LEU A 12 -13.49 18.87 9.72
N ILE A 13 -13.76 18.94 8.42
CA ILE A 13 -13.46 17.84 7.48
C ILE A 13 -11.96 17.61 7.43
N GLU A 14 -11.12 18.63 7.25
CA GLU A 14 -9.65 18.49 7.19
C GLU A 14 -9.06 17.78 8.43
N ASN A 15 -9.62 18.02 9.61
CA ASN A 15 -9.20 17.38 10.86
C ASN A 15 -10.03 16.14 11.25
N SER A 16 -11.03 15.79 10.45
CA SER A 16 -11.93 14.68 10.74
C SER A 16 -11.23 13.32 10.58
N HIS A 17 -11.81 12.32 11.23
CA HIS A 17 -11.41 10.93 11.06
C HIS A 17 -11.46 10.49 9.57
N LEU A 18 -12.42 11.03 8.81
CA LEU A 18 -12.56 10.76 7.38
C LEU A 18 -11.36 11.29 6.57
N SER A 19 -10.90 12.51 6.82
CA SER A 19 -9.72 13.04 6.12
C SER A 19 -8.46 12.26 6.42
N LYS A 20 -8.30 11.78 7.66
CA LYS A 20 -7.19 10.87 8.02
C LYS A 20 -7.27 9.54 7.25
N ILE A 21 -8.47 8.97 7.11
CA ILE A 21 -8.69 7.75 6.31
C ILE A 21 -8.37 8.00 4.82
N LEU A 22 -8.83 9.11 4.26
CA LEU A 22 -8.57 9.48 2.87
C LEU A 22 -7.08 9.70 2.61
N GLN A 23 -6.40 10.44 3.48
CA GLN A 23 -4.95 10.64 3.40
C GLN A 23 -4.19 9.31 3.47
N LYS A 24 -4.57 8.41 4.39
CA LYS A 24 -3.97 7.08 4.49
C LYS A 24 -4.20 6.25 3.22
N SER A 25 -5.41 6.27 2.68
CA SER A 25 -5.76 5.59 1.42
C SER A 25 -4.91 6.10 0.25
N THR A 26 -4.80 7.41 0.10
CA THR A 26 -3.97 8.03 -0.95
C THR A 26 -2.50 7.69 -0.79
N ALA A 27 -1.96 7.75 0.42
CA ALA A 27 -0.56 7.40 0.69
C ALA A 27 -0.26 5.93 0.35
N LEU A 28 -1.18 5.01 0.68
CA LEU A 28 -1.06 3.60 0.33
C LEU A 28 -1.13 3.37 -1.18
N ASN A 29 -2.02 4.06 -1.90
CA ASN A 29 -2.12 3.96 -3.35
C ASN A 29 -0.84 4.44 -4.05
N GLN A 30 -0.31 5.61 -3.66
CA GLN A 30 0.94 6.13 -4.20
C GLN A 30 2.12 5.19 -3.91
N LEU A 31 2.16 4.61 -2.70
CA LEU A 31 3.16 3.60 -2.37
C LEU A 31 2.99 2.35 -3.24
N ASN A 32 1.77 1.87 -3.44
CA ASN A 32 1.48 0.72 -4.30
C ASN A 32 1.94 0.95 -5.74
N GLU A 33 1.71 2.14 -6.30
CA GLU A 33 2.17 2.50 -7.64
C GLU A 33 3.71 2.51 -7.75
N ARG A 34 4.39 3.16 -6.81
CA ARG A 34 5.86 3.21 -6.76
C ARG A 34 6.46 1.80 -6.60
N LEU A 35 5.88 1.00 -5.71
CA LEU A 35 6.35 -0.37 -5.49
C LEU A 35 6.06 -1.27 -6.69
N THR A 36 4.91 -1.11 -7.35
CA THR A 36 4.61 -1.84 -8.60
C THR A 36 5.60 -1.50 -9.72
N ALA A 37 6.14 -0.27 -9.73
CA ALA A 37 7.20 0.12 -10.67
C ALA A 37 8.59 -0.45 -10.30
N LEU A 38 8.86 -0.68 -9.02
CA LEU A 38 10.11 -1.27 -8.52
C LEU A 38 10.15 -2.79 -8.69
N PHE A 39 9.00 -3.46 -8.57
CA PHE A 39 8.93 -4.91 -8.67
C PHE A 39 9.12 -5.38 -10.13
N PRO A 40 9.76 -6.54 -10.34
CA PRO A 40 9.89 -7.13 -11.67
C PRO A 40 8.55 -7.25 -12.39
N THR A 41 8.56 -7.03 -13.71
CA THR A 41 7.33 -7.00 -14.52
C THR A 41 6.51 -8.29 -14.47
N GLU A 42 7.15 -9.42 -14.22
CA GLU A 42 6.50 -10.73 -14.02
C GLU A 42 5.53 -10.77 -12.83
N PHE A 43 5.69 -9.87 -11.85
CA PHE A 43 4.81 -9.78 -10.68
C PHE A 43 3.70 -8.73 -10.82
N LYS A 44 3.65 -7.99 -11.93
CA LYS A 44 2.62 -6.95 -12.13
C LYS A 44 1.23 -7.58 -12.08
N GLY A 45 0.38 -6.98 -11.25
CA GLY A 45 -0.98 -7.47 -11.02
C GLY A 45 -1.05 -8.81 -10.29
N LEU A 46 0.06 -9.39 -9.81
CA LEU A 46 0.06 -10.61 -9.00
C LEU A 46 0.03 -10.34 -7.50
N PHE A 47 0.24 -9.09 -7.10
CA PHE A 47 0.19 -8.63 -5.73
C PHE A 47 -0.40 -7.22 -5.63
N ARG A 48 -0.71 -6.80 -4.39
CA ARG A 48 -0.97 -5.40 -4.03
C ARG A 48 -0.41 -5.10 -2.65
N VAL A 49 -0.09 -3.83 -2.39
CA VAL A 49 0.14 -3.34 -1.03
C VAL A 49 -1.20 -3.31 -0.30
N SER A 50 -1.27 -4.04 0.81
CA SER A 50 -2.47 -4.13 1.64
C SER A 50 -2.39 -3.15 2.81
N ASN A 51 -1.26 -3.12 3.48
CA ASN A 51 -1.04 -2.25 4.63
C ASN A 51 0.46 -2.02 4.85
N MET A 52 0.73 -1.04 5.69
CA MET A 52 2.05 -0.80 6.25
C MET A 52 1.89 -0.56 7.74
N GLU A 53 2.57 -1.34 8.55
CA GLU A 53 2.47 -1.29 10.00
C GLU A 53 3.87 -1.33 10.60
N ASN A 54 4.18 -0.33 11.42
CA ASN A 54 5.51 -0.12 11.99
C ASN A 54 6.59 -0.07 10.90
N SER A 55 7.42 -1.10 10.82
CA SER A 55 8.49 -1.26 9.83
C SER A 55 8.22 -2.41 8.85
N THR A 56 7.00 -2.94 8.83
CA THR A 56 6.61 -4.08 8.00
C THR A 56 5.66 -3.65 6.90
N LEU A 57 6.03 -3.96 5.66
CA LEU A 57 5.15 -3.80 4.51
C LEU A 57 4.37 -5.10 4.29
N ILE A 58 3.04 -5.00 4.28
CA ILE A 58 2.14 -6.14 4.09
C ILE A 58 1.64 -6.15 2.66
N LEU A 59 2.00 -7.21 1.93
CA LEU A 59 1.66 -7.46 0.55
C LEU A 59 0.65 -8.61 0.48
N GLU A 60 -0.46 -8.39 -0.21
CA GLU A 60 -1.38 -9.46 -0.56
C GLU A 60 -1.03 -10.02 -1.94
N VAL A 61 -0.99 -11.34 -2.07
CA VAL A 61 -0.56 -12.03 -3.29
C VAL A 61 -1.62 -13.00 -3.79
N LYS A 62 -1.75 -13.16 -5.11
CA LYS A 62 -2.80 -13.99 -5.73
C LYS A 62 -2.76 -15.47 -5.36
N SER A 63 -1.58 -16.03 -5.08
CA SER A 63 -1.44 -17.47 -4.83
C SER A 63 -0.19 -17.80 -3.99
N ALA A 64 -0.13 -19.04 -3.50
CA ALA A 64 1.05 -19.57 -2.79
C ALA A 64 2.30 -19.59 -3.69
N MET A 65 2.14 -19.84 -4.99
CA MET A 65 3.25 -19.81 -5.95
C MET A 65 3.86 -18.40 -6.04
N VAL A 66 3.01 -17.37 -6.14
CA VAL A 66 3.46 -15.97 -6.16
C VAL A 66 4.15 -15.62 -4.84
N ARG A 67 3.58 -16.05 -3.69
CA ARG A 67 4.21 -15.89 -2.39
C ARG A 67 5.62 -16.45 -2.36
N GLN A 68 5.80 -17.69 -2.84
CA GLN A 68 7.09 -18.37 -2.81
C GLN A 68 8.12 -17.68 -3.72
N ALA A 69 7.69 -17.24 -4.90
CA ALA A 69 8.54 -16.51 -5.83
C ALA A 69 9.01 -15.16 -5.23
N LEU A 70 8.15 -14.44 -4.51
CA LEU A 70 8.49 -13.20 -3.84
C LEU A 70 9.39 -13.41 -2.62
N LEU A 71 9.17 -14.48 -1.84
CA LEU A 71 10.04 -14.85 -0.72
C LEU A 71 11.47 -15.13 -1.19
N PHE A 72 11.63 -15.80 -2.34
CA PHE A 72 12.96 -16.06 -2.91
C PHE A 72 13.74 -14.77 -3.22
N ARG A 73 13.04 -13.69 -3.57
CA ARG A 73 13.62 -12.38 -3.86
C ARG A 73 13.46 -11.38 -2.71
N GLN A 74 13.07 -11.82 -1.52
CA GLN A 74 12.67 -10.92 -0.43
C GLN A 74 13.75 -9.91 -0.07
N GLN A 75 15.00 -10.35 0.03
CA GLN A 75 16.11 -9.46 0.40
C GLN A 75 16.41 -8.42 -0.69
N GLU A 76 16.39 -8.84 -1.96
CA GLU A 76 16.55 -7.94 -3.11
C GLU A 76 15.45 -6.86 -3.11
N LEU A 77 14.19 -7.28 -2.98
CA LEU A 77 13.04 -6.39 -2.95
C LEU A 77 13.09 -5.44 -1.74
N LEU A 78 13.45 -5.95 -0.56
CA LEU A 78 13.57 -5.12 0.64
C LEU A 78 14.64 -4.05 0.47
N ASN A 79 15.81 -4.41 -0.07
CA ASN A 79 16.88 -3.45 -0.33
C ASN A 79 16.43 -2.34 -1.30
N GLN A 80 15.70 -2.68 -2.36
CA GLN A 80 15.16 -1.69 -3.31
C GLN A 80 14.11 -0.79 -2.65
N ILE A 81 13.23 -1.35 -1.83
CA ILE A 81 12.21 -0.60 -1.09
C ILE A 81 12.86 0.38 -0.11
N GLN A 82 13.92 -0.05 0.58
CA GLN A 82 14.65 0.77 1.55
C GLN A 82 15.33 2.00 0.91
N GLN A 83 15.66 1.97 -0.38
CA GLN A 83 16.16 3.16 -1.09
C GLN A 83 15.15 4.31 -1.10
N VAL A 84 13.85 3.99 -1.08
CA VAL A 84 12.76 4.98 -1.11
C VAL A 84 12.14 5.16 0.28
N LYS A 85 12.19 4.13 1.12
CA LYS A 85 11.54 4.09 2.42
C LYS A 85 12.38 3.31 3.45
N PRO A 86 13.46 3.91 3.99
CA PRO A 86 14.44 3.23 4.84
C PRO A 86 13.86 2.65 6.14
N GLU A 87 12.74 3.17 6.61
CA GLU A 87 12.07 2.70 7.83
C GLU A 87 11.43 1.32 7.69
N LEU A 88 11.29 0.80 6.46
CA LEU A 88 10.79 -0.55 6.21
C LEU A 88 11.91 -1.58 6.34
N THR A 89 11.77 -2.51 7.29
CA THR A 89 12.76 -3.55 7.59
C THR A 89 12.24 -4.95 7.28
N GLU A 90 10.95 -5.11 7.00
CA GLU A 90 10.34 -6.42 6.79
C GLU A 90 9.28 -6.39 5.68
N LEU A 91 9.20 -7.49 4.92
CA LEU A 91 8.14 -7.76 3.96
C LEU A 91 7.32 -8.96 4.44
N SER A 92 6.00 -8.77 4.56
CA SER A 92 5.07 -9.85 4.92
C SER A 92 4.13 -10.12 3.75
N PHE A 93 4.04 -11.40 3.35
CA PHE A 93 3.23 -11.83 2.21
C PHE A 93 2.04 -12.68 2.66
N LYS A 94 0.82 -12.20 2.41
CA LYS A 94 -0.44 -12.87 2.72
C LYS A 94 -1.14 -13.31 1.44
N ILE A 95 -1.56 -14.57 1.36
CA ILE A 95 -2.29 -15.06 0.19
C ILE A 95 -3.71 -14.49 0.23
N ASN A 96 -4.12 -13.82 -0.84
CA ASN A 96 -5.48 -13.36 -1.05
C ASN A 96 -5.97 -13.80 -2.44
N PRO A 97 -6.68 -14.94 -2.53
CA PRO A 97 -7.18 -15.47 -3.80
C PRO A 97 -8.18 -14.54 -4.50
N SER A 98 -8.85 -13.64 -3.77
CA SER A 98 -9.80 -12.67 -4.36
C SER A 98 -9.12 -11.69 -5.32
N LEU A 99 -7.80 -11.50 -5.20
CA LEU A 99 -7.03 -10.72 -6.17
C LEU A 99 -7.09 -11.31 -7.58
N ALA A 100 -7.24 -12.62 -7.72
CA ALA A 100 -7.39 -13.28 -9.02
C ALA A 100 -8.75 -12.97 -9.68
N ILE A 101 -9.73 -12.50 -8.91
CA ILE A 101 -11.12 -12.33 -9.35
C ILE A 101 -11.38 -10.92 -9.92
N ASN A 102 -10.56 -9.92 -9.60
CA ASN A 102 -10.66 -8.59 -10.20
C ASN A 102 -10.07 -8.60 -11.62
N LYS A 103 -10.94 -8.84 -12.62
CA LYS A 103 -10.73 -8.36 -13.99
C LYS A 103 -10.66 -6.83 -13.95
N ALA A 104 -9.62 -6.30 -14.60
CA ALA A 104 -9.48 -4.88 -14.91
C ALA A 104 -10.69 -4.34 -15.68
#